data_AF-A0A2V8SVC9-F1
#
_entry.id   AF-A0A2V8SVC9-F1
#
_cell.length_a   1.000
_cell.length_b   1.000
_cell.length_c   1.000
_cell.angle_alpha   90.00
_cell.angle_beta   90.00
_cell.angle_gamma   90.00
#
_symmetry.space_group_name_H-M   'P 1'
#
loop_
_entity.id
_entity.type
_entity.pdbx_description
1 polymer ?
#
loop_
_entity_poly.entity_id
_entity_poly.type
_entity_poly.pdbx_seq_one_letter_code
_entity_poly.pdbx_strand_id
1 'polypeptide(L)'
;DAGRNKYIWYGTRRLFHGLTLTFRESDAGVFAAHSYKFSPAASTFIVECDEETWARAGLNERTDEETRRYLGEVFARDLGGHGLMSNNSRWINFLLVKNGRWSRGNVVLVGDALHT
;
A
#
# COMPACT_ATOMS: atom_id res chain seq x y z
N ASP A 1 7.25 6.98 15.80
CA ASP A 1 8.23 6.45 14.83
C ASP A 1 7.53 6.10 13.53
N ALA A 2 8.22 6.09 12.39
CA ALA A 2 7.64 5.67 11.11
C ALA A 2 8.34 4.42 10.60
N GLY A 3 7.58 3.49 10.02
CA GLY A 3 8.12 2.33 9.32
C GLY A 3 9.01 2.76 8.14
N ARG A 4 10.08 2.01 7.89
CA ARG A 4 11.09 2.36 6.86
C ARG A 4 10.58 2.20 5.42
N ASN A 5 9.63 1.29 5.20
CA ASN A 5 9.05 1.06 3.88
C ASN A 5 8.05 2.16 3.50
N LYS A 6 8.01 2.46 2.21
CA LYS A 6 6.94 3.24 1.58
C LYS A 6 5.84 2.27 1.16
N TYR A 7 4.58 2.63 1.36
CA TYR A 7 3.44 1.90 0.84
C TYR A 7 2.41 2.80 0.21
N ILE A 8 1.61 2.22 -0.69
CA ILE A 8 0.48 2.87 -1.35
C ILE A 8 -0.67 1.87 -1.46
N TRP A 9 -1.91 2.36 -1.26
CA TRP A 9 -3.11 1.52 -1.26
C TRP A 9 -3.90 1.71 -2.54
N TYR A 10 -4.08 0.64 -3.31
CA TYR A 10 -4.97 0.61 -4.47
C TYR A 10 -6.09 -0.44 -4.32
N GLY A 11 -7.10 -0.32 -5.19
CA GLY A 11 -8.03 -1.41 -5.49
C GLY A 11 -7.75 -2.02 -6.86
N THR A 12 -8.30 -3.21 -7.13
CA THR A 12 -8.30 -3.80 -8.48
C THR A 12 -9.54 -4.67 -8.70
N ARG A 13 -9.94 -4.86 -9.96
CA ARG A 13 -11.01 -5.80 -10.35
C ARG A 13 -10.54 -7.27 -10.38
N ARG A 14 -9.23 -7.50 -10.29
CA ARG A 14 -8.69 -8.85 -10.07
C ARG A 14 -9.17 -9.37 -8.72
N LEU A 15 -9.79 -10.55 -8.69
CA LEU A 15 -10.29 -11.16 -7.47
C LEU A 15 -9.22 -12.06 -6.83
N PHE A 16 -8.78 -11.71 -5.63
CA PHE A 16 -7.87 -12.52 -4.81
C PHE A 16 -8.67 -13.24 -3.72
N HIS A 17 -8.99 -14.51 -3.96
CA HIS A 17 -9.82 -15.35 -3.09
C HIS A 17 -9.01 -15.89 -1.89
N GLY A 18 -8.55 -14.96 -1.05
CA GLY A 18 -7.69 -15.22 0.11
C GLY A 18 -6.66 -14.12 0.27
N LEU A 19 -6.13 -13.97 1.49
CA LEU A 19 -5.00 -13.08 1.72
C LEU A 19 -3.79 -13.61 0.94
N THR A 20 -3.33 -12.81 -0.01
CA THR A 20 -2.20 -13.13 -0.88
C THR A 20 -1.09 -12.11 -0.67
N LEU A 21 0.12 -12.59 -0.43
CA LEU A 21 1.32 -11.78 -0.38
C LEU A 21 2.20 -12.14 -1.59
N THR A 22 2.39 -11.19 -2.49
CA THR A 22 3.13 -11.38 -3.73
C THR A 22 4.41 -10.56 -3.70
N PHE A 23 5.54 -11.17 -4.07
CA PHE A 23 6.82 -10.47 -4.25
C PHE A 23 7.17 -10.43 -5.74
N ARG A 24 7.61 -9.26 -6.23
CA ARG A 24 8.10 -9.07 -7.59
C ARG A 24 9.39 -8.26 -7.57
N GLU A 25 10.36 -8.72 -8.33
CA GLU A 25 11.58 -7.98 -8.60
C GLU A 25 11.40 -7.17 -9.89
N SER A 26 11.94 -5.96 -9.90
CA SER A 26 12.10 -5.11 -11.07
C SER A 26 13.53 -4.55 -11.10
N ASP A 27 13.88 -3.84 -12.17
CA ASP A 27 15.19 -3.16 -12.28
C ASP A 27 15.43 -2.13 -11.16
N ALA A 28 14.37 -1.66 -10.50
CA ALA A 28 14.46 -0.72 -9.39
C ALA A 28 14.64 -1.39 -8.02
N GLY A 29 14.32 -2.69 -7.89
CA GLY A 29 14.38 -3.42 -6.63
C GLY A 29 13.16 -4.33 -6.41
N VAL A 30 12.88 -4.63 -5.14
CA VAL A 30 11.83 -5.59 -4.75
C VAL A 30 10.57 -4.85 -4.31
N PHE A 31 9.43 -5.28 -4.84
CA PHE A 31 8.10 -4.83 -4.43
C PHE A 31 7.33 -5.99 -3.80
N ALA A 32 6.59 -5.70 -2.74
CA ALA A 32 5.61 -6.61 -2.15
C ALA A 32 4.20 -6.06 -2.36
N ALA A 33 3.24 -6.94 -2.63
CA ALA A 33 1.83 -6.61 -2.72
C ALA A 33 0.98 -7.47 -1.78
N HIS A 34 0.21 -6.82 -0.91
CA HIS A 34 -0.82 -7.44 -0.08
C HIS A 34 -2.17 -7.31 -0.78
N SER A 35 -2.79 -8.46 -1.07
CA SER A 35 -4.03 -8.50 -1.86
C SER A 35 -5.09 -9.39 -1.22
N TYR A 36 -6.33 -8.90 -1.18
CA TYR A 36 -7.48 -9.67 -0.69
C TYR A 36 -8.80 -9.09 -1.20
N LYS A 37 -9.75 -9.97 -1.55
CA LYS A 37 -11.09 -9.59 -1.97
C LYS A 37 -11.87 -8.92 -0.82
N PHE A 38 -12.44 -7.74 -1.06
CA PHE A 38 -13.31 -7.05 -0.09
C PHE A 38 -14.76 -6.92 -0.57
N SER A 39 -15.03 -7.17 -1.85
CA SER A 39 -16.38 -7.18 -2.42
C SER A 39 -16.50 -8.24 -3.53
N PRO A 40 -17.71 -8.59 -4.00
CA PRO A 40 -17.88 -9.51 -5.11
C PRO A 40 -17.11 -9.15 -6.38
N ALA A 41 -16.81 -7.87 -6.59
CA ALA A 41 -16.23 -7.33 -7.83
C ALA A 41 -14.85 -6.65 -7.67
N ALA A 42 -14.29 -6.60 -6.45
CA ALA A 42 -13.02 -5.91 -6.21
C ALA A 42 -12.21 -6.48 -5.05
N SER A 43 -10.89 -6.28 -5.16
CA SER A 43 -9.89 -6.58 -4.13
C SER A 43 -9.08 -5.37 -3.75
N THR A 44 -8.56 -5.39 -2.53
CA THR A 44 -7.47 -4.53 -2.06
C THR A 44 -6.18 -4.97 -2.76
N PHE A 45 -5.32 -4.01 -3.09
CA PHE A 45 -3.98 -4.21 -3.63
C PHE A 45 -3.04 -3.14 -3.04
N ILE A 46 -2.44 -3.45 -1.89
CA ILE A 46 -1.50 -2.54 -1.21
C ILE A 46 -0.09 -2.92 -1.65
N VAL A 47 0.65 -1.98 -2.23
CA VAL A 47 2.03 -2.19 -2.64
C VAL A 47 2.96 -1.52 -1.65
N GLU A 48 4.04 -2.19 -1.28
CA GLU A 48 5.13 -1.62 -0.51
C GLU A 48 6.50 -1.94 -1.11
N CYS A 49 7.48 -1.09 -0.79
CA CYS A 49 8.90 -1.30 -1.08
C CYS A 49 9.75 -0.49 -0.10
N ASP A 50 11.04 -0.77 -0.04
CA ASP A 50 11.98 0.08 0.70
C ASP A 50 12.15 1.45 0.02
N GLU A 51 12.67 2.42 0.77
CA GLU A 51 12.84 3.80 0.28
C GLU A 51 13.81 3.91 -0.90
N GLU A 52 14.82 3.04 -0.97
CA GLU A 52 15.79 3.03 -2.06
C GLU A 52 15.13 2.56 -3.37
N THR A 53 14.35 1.48 -3.32
CA THR A 53 13.56 0.97 -4.44
C THR A 53 12.51 1.97 -4.89
N TRP A 54 11.84 2.63 -3.94
CA TRP A 54 10.88 3.70 -4.22
C TRP A 54 11.52 4.87 -4.99
N ALA A 55 12.69 5.33 -4.54
CA ALA A 55 13.44 6.39 -5.19
C ALA A 55 14.01 5.97 -6.55
N ARG A 56 14.62 4.78 -6.66
CA ARG A 56 15.15 4.25 -7.93
C ARG A 56 14.07 4.07 -9.00
N ALA A 57 12.85 3.71 -8.59
CA ALA A 57 11.70 3.62 -9.49
C ALA A 57 11.12 4.99 -9.89
N GLY A 58 11.58 6.10 -9.29
CA GLY A 58 11.08 7.45 -9.51
C GLY A 58 9.66 7.67 -8.99
N LEU A 59 9.21 6.87 -8.02
CA LEU A 59 7.83 6.88 -7.53
C LEU A 59 7.51 8.11 -6.65
N ASN A 60 8.53 8.89 -6.28
CA ASN A 60 8.44 10.15 -5.56
C ASN A 60 7.98 11.33 -6.45
N GLU A 61 8.17 11.22 -7.75
CA GLU A 61 7.91 12.29 -8.72
C GLU A 61 6.77 11.96 -9.69
N ARG A 62 6.41 10.67 -9.78
CA ARG A 62 5.31 10.21 -10.63
C ARG A 62 3.95 10.69 -10.12
N THR A 63 3.08 11.01 -11.05
CA THR A 63 1.65 11.13 -10.80
C THR A 63 1.05 9.80 -10.35
N ASP A 64 -0.17 9.83 -9.78
CA ASP A 64 -0.90 8.60 -9.44
C ASP A 64 -1.11 7.70 -10.65
N GLU A 65 -1.40 8.27 -11.83
CA GLU A 65 -1.61 7.50 -13.05
C GLU A 65 -0.34 6.79 -13.50
N GLU A 66 0.79 7.48 -13.53
CA GLU A 66 2.09 6.91 -13.88
C GLU A 66 2.54 5.85 -12.87
N THR A 67 2.26 6.06 -11.58
CA THR A 67 2.49 5.07 -10.53
C THR A 67 1.64 3.82 -10.77
N ARG A 68 0.34 3.97 -11.05
CA ARG A 68 -0.55 2.83 -11.34
C ARG A 68 -0.13 2.07 -12.59
N ARG A 69 0.36 2.75 -13.61
CA ARG A 69 0.89 2.12 -14.84
C ARG A 69 2.14 1.31 -14.53
N TYR A 70 3.12 1.91 -13.86
CA TYR A 70 4.36 1.24 -13.47
C TYR A 70 4.11 0.02 -12.58
N LEU A 71 3.30 0.16 -11.53
CA LEU A 71 2.96 -0.97 -10.65
C LEU A 71 2.09 -2.01 -11.37
N GLY A 72 1.26 -1.59 -12.32
CA GLY A 72 0.52 -2.47 -13.21
C GLY A 72 1.44 -3.35 -14.06
N GLU A 73 2.58 -2.82 -14.52
CA GLU A 73 3.61 -3.56 -15.25
C GLU A 73 4.38 -4.52 -14.33
N VAL A 74 4.84 -4.03 -13.16
CA VAL A 74 5.56 -4.85 -12.16
C VAL A 74 4.75 -6.07 -11.73
N PHE A 75 3.43 -5.90 -11.53
CA PHE A 75 2.52 -6.95 -11.10
C PHE A 75 1.62 -7.50 -12.22
N ALA A 76 2.00 -7.33 -13.49
CA ALA A 76 1.14 -7.66 -14.63
C ALA A 76 0.62 -9.11 -14.61
N ARG A 77 1.48 -10.06 -14.22
CA ARG A 77 1.13 -11.49 -14.10
C ARG A 77 0.08 -11.73 -13.02
N ASP A 78 0.16 -11.02 -11.90
CA ASP A 78 -0.71 -11.20 -10.74
C ASP A 78 -2.07 -10.53 -10.95
N LEU A 79 -2.04 -9.35 -11.58
CA LEU A 79 -3.21 -8.56 -11.91
C LEU A 79 -4.01 -9.14 -13.07
N GLY A 80 -3.41 -9.98 -13.93
CA GLY A 80 -4.12 -10.67 -15.00
C GLY A 80 -4.81 -9.71 -15.97
N GLY A 81 -4.18 -8.58 -16.28
CA GLY A 81 -4.72 -7.54 -17.17
C GLY A 81 -5.69 -6.55 -16.51
N HIS A 82 -6.03 -6.71 -15.22
CA HIS A 82 -6.84 -5.72 -14.51
C HIS A 82 -5.98 -4.56 -14.02
N GLY A 83 -6.42 -3.33 -14.30
CA GLY A 83 -5.75 -2.13 -13.79
C GLY A 83 -5.89 -1.93 -12.27
N LEU A 84 -5.09 -1.01 -11.75
CA LEU A 84 -5.20 -0.48 -10.40
C LEU A 84 -6.17 0.71 -10.36
N MET A 85 -6.92 0.82 -9.27
CA MET A 85 -7.92 1.86 -9.00
C MET A 85 -7.48 2.69 -7.80
N SER A 86 -7.36 4.01 -8.00
CA SER A 86 -6.97 4.96 -6.95
C SER A 86 -8.18 5.43 -6.14
N ASN A 87 -7.97 5.69 -4.85
CA ASN A 87 -8.91 6.37 -3.96
C ASN A 87 -8.13 7.30 -3.02
N ASN A 88 -7.74 8.47 -3.54
CA ASN A 88 -6.80 9.37 -2.87
C ASN A 88 -5.50 8.65 -2.44
N SER A 89 -5.04 7.72 -3.27
CA SER A 89 -3.88 6.88 -3.01
C SER A 89 -2.60 7.72 -3.06
N ARG A 90 -1.75 7.58 -2.04
CA ARG A 90 -0.48 8.31 -1.91
C ARG A 90 0.57 7.41 -1.28
N TRP A 91 1.82 7.60 -1.67
CA TRP A 91 2.94 6.98 -0.99
C TRP A 91 3.11 7.57 0.40
N ILE A 92 3.06 6.72 1.41
CA ILE A 92 3.24 7.09 2.82
C ILE A 92 4.11 6.05 3.54
N ASN A 93 4.68 6.44 4.66
CA ASN A 93 5.26 5.51 5.62
C ASN A 93 4.21 5.15 6.66
N PHE A 94 4.24 3.92 7.16
CA PHE A 94 3.34 3.52 8.24
C PHE A 94 3.72 4.24 9.53
N LEU A 95 2.83 5.09 10.05
CA LEU A 95 3.07 5.83 11.28
C LEU A 95 2.76 4.95 12.48
N LEU A 96 3.78 4.69 13.29
CA LEU A 96 3.64 3.99 14.56
C LEU A 96 3.24 5.01 15.64
N VAL A 97 2.00 4.93 16.08
CA VAL A 97 1.45 5.80 17.12
C VAL A 97 1.53 5.08 18.45
N LYS A 98 2.23 5.67 19.41
CA LYS A 98 2.34 5.16 20.78
C LYS A 98 2.07 6.29 21.76
N ASN A 99 1.10 6.08 22.65
CA ASN A 99 0.75 7.06 23.68
C ASN A 99 1.17 6.54 25.07
N GLY A 100 1.89 7.35 25.84
CA GLY A 100 2.22 7.02 27.23
C GLY A 100 1.04 7.13 28.20
N ARG A 101 -0.02 7.85 27.82
CA ARG A 101 -1.27 7.98 28.57
C ARG A 101 -2.45 8.02 27.62
N TRP A 102 -3.52 7.31 27.97
CA TRP A 102 -4.63 7.02 27.05
C TRP A 102 -5.92 7.80 27.35
N SER A 103 -5.93 8.56 28.44
CA SER A 103 -7.05 9.42 28.82
C SER A 103 -6.56 10.67 29.56
N ARG A 104 -7.34 11.75 29.45
CA ARG A 104 -7.15 12.99 30.20
C ARG A 104 -8.50 13.66 30.47
N GLY A 105 -8.85 13.80 31.74
CA GLY A 105 -10.14 14.36 32.13
C GLY A 105 -11.29 13.51 31.58
N ASN A 106 -12.17 14.14 30.80
CA ASN A 106 -13.32 13.50 30.14
C ASN A 106 -13.03 13.04 28.70
N VAL A 107 -11.77 12.97 28.28
CA VAL A 107 -11.36 12.51 26.94
C VAL A 107 -10.57 11.21 27.04
N VAL A 108 -10.87 10.25 26.16
CA VAL A 108 -10.17 8.97 26.00
C VAL A 108 -9.78 8.76 24.55
N LEU A 109 -8.57 8.24 24.31
CA LEU A 109 -8.10 7.83 22.98
C LEU A 109 -8.60 6.41 22.68
N VAL A 110 -9.03 6.18 21.45
CA VAL A 110 -9.48 4.86 20.96
C VAL A 110 -8.99 4.63 19.52
N GLY A 111 -8.91 3.36 19.11
CA GLY A 111 -8.48 2.97 17.75
C GLY A 111 -7.07 3.48 17.42
N ASP A 112 -6.85 3.89 16.17
CA ASP A 112 -5.53 4.33 15.68
C ASP A 112 -4.99 5.58 16.42
N ALA A 113 -5.87 6.41 16.96
CA ALA A 113 -5.44 7.56 17.77
C ALA A 113 -4.80 7.12 19.10
N LEU A 114 -5.17 5.94 19.61
CA LEU A 114 -4.62 5.35 20.83
C LEU A 114 -3.30 4.64 20.54
N HIS A 115 -3.30 3.77 19.55
CA HIS A 115 -2.14 2.96 19.16
C HIS A 115 -2.31 2.43 17.73
N THR A 116 -1.23 2.47 16.95
CA THR A 116 -1.11 1.89 15.60
C THR A 116 0.29 1.36 15.41
#